data_AF-A0A4Q2YPD0-F1
#
_entry.id   AF-A0A4Q2YPD0-F1
#
_cell.length_a   1.000
_cell.length_b   1.000
_cell.length_c   1.000
_cell.angle_alpha   90.00
_cell.angle_beta   90.00
_cell.angle_gamma   90.00
#
_symmetry.space_group_name_H-M   'P 1'
#
loop_
_entity.id
_entity.type
_entity.pdbx_description
1 polymer ?
#
loop_
_entity_poly.entity_id
_entity_poly.type
_entity_poly.pdbx_seq_one_letter_code
_entity_poly.pdbx_strand_id
1 'polypeptide(L)'
;MSFPTSPDAMTPAWLAEKLGKEAAALRGFTSTPVGTGQMCDSFRLTLDWAQEVEAPATVVAKCPSHDEASRNIAKLTGTYVKEVSWYRELAAGSGVAAPHCYHAEIAPDDVDFILILSDLAPARQGDQLAGIGLTGLIPCIEAAAGLHAL
;
A
#
# COMPACT_ATOMS: atom_id res chain seq x y z
N MET A 1 2.52 18.44 -9.59
CA MET A 1 1.92 17.42 -8.72
C MET A 1 2.70 17.41 -7.41
N SER A 2 2.04 17.25 -6.25
CA SER A 2 2.69 17.33 -4.93
C SER A 2 3.34 16.02 -4.47
N PHE A 3 3.05 14.90 -5.14
CA PHE A 3 3.60 13.57 -4.85
C PHE A 3 3.75 12.75 -6.15
N PRO A 4 4.61 11.71 -6.15
CA PRO A 4 4.77 10.82 -7.30
C PRO A 4 3.57 9.85 -7.44
N THR A 5 3.17 9.57 -8.68
CA THR A 5 2.09 8.63 -9.02
C THR A 5 2.59 7.32 -9.62
N SER A 6 3.90 7.07 -9.57
CA SER A 6 4.54 5.80 -9.94
C SER A 6 5.92 5.69 -9.28
N PRO A 7 6.50 4.47 -9.17
CA PRO A 7 7.88 4.32 -8.70
C PRO A 7 8.90 5.10 -9.55
N ASP A 8 8.70 5.20 -10.86
CA ASP A 8 9.63 5.91 -11.76
C ASP A 8 9.63 7.43 -11.54
N ALA A 9 8.52 7.98 -11.07
CA ALA A 9 8.41 9.39 -10.69
C ALA A 9 8.86 9.66 -9.24
N MET A 10 9.12 8.61 -8.46
CA MET A 10 9.44 8.69 -7.03
C MET A 10 10.93 8.84 -6.80
N THR A 11 11.34 9.83 -5.99
CA THR A 11 12.73 10.01 -5.61
C THR A 11 13.06 9.27 -4.31
N PRO A 12 14.30 8.80 -4.12
CA PRO A 12 14.72 8.20 -2.84
C PRO A 12 14.58 9.18 -1.67
N ALA A 13 14.88 10.46 -1.89
CA ALA A 13 14.73 11.51 -0.89
C ALA A 13 13.29 11.64 -0.39
N TRP A 14 12.33 11.69 -1.31
CA TRP A 14 10.91 11.75 -0.95
C TRP A 14 10.47 10.52 -0.16
N LEU A 15 10.88 9.33 -0.59
CA LEU A 15 10.52 8.09 0.09
C LEU A 15 11.13 8.02 1.50
N ALA A 16 12.39 8.42 1.67
CA ALA A 16 13.04 8.49 2.99
C ALA A 16 12.28 9.40 3.95
N GLU A 17 11.90 10.60 3.50
CA GLU A 17 11.11 11.54 4.30
C GLU A 17 9.74 10.95 4.70
N LYS A 18 9.05 10.27 3.77
CA LYS A 18 7.77 9.60 4.06
C LYS A 18 7.90 8.42 5.02
N LEU A 19 9.09 7.84 5.14
CA LEU A 19 9.42 6.80 6.11
C LEU A 19 9.97 7.39 7.43
N GLY A 20 9.90 8.71 7.61
CA GLY A 20 10.36 9.40 8.82
C GLY A 20 11.89 9.44 8.95
N LYS A 21 12.61 9.34 7.84
CA LYS A 21 14.08 9.41 7.79
C LYS A 21 14.55 10.67 7.09
N GLU A 22 15.83 11.02 7.28
CA GLU A 22 16.46 12.10 6.53
C GLU A 22 16.50 11.79 5.03
N ALA A 23 16.29 12.80 4.18
CA ALA A 23 16.26 12.65 2.73
C ALA A 23 17.49 11.94 2.14
N ALA A 24 18.67 12.15 2.73
CA ALA A 24 19.92 11.54 2.27
C ALA A 24 20.13 10.10 2.78
N ALA A 25 19.26 9.58 3.66
CA ALA A 25 19.44 8.26 4.27
C ALA A 25 19.17 7.12 3.30
N LEU A 26 18.36 7.32 2.25
CA LEU A 26 18.05 6.32 1.23
C LEU A 26 18.85 6.59 -0.04
N ARG A 27 19.73 5.66 -0.42
CA ARG A 27 20.54 5.77 -1.65
C ARG A 27 19.71 5.53 -2.90
N GLY A 28 18.77 4.61 -2.80
CA GLY A 28 17.94 4.18 -3.91
C GLY A 28 16.97 3.09 -3.49
N PHE A 29 16.18 2.62 -4.45
CA PHE A 29 15.32 1.46 -4.30
C PHE A 29 15.10 0.79 -5.65
N THR A 30 14.71 -0.47 -5.64
CA THR A 30 14.20 -1.17 -6.82
C THR A 30 12.72 -1.44 -6.65
N SER A 31 11.95 -1.38 -7.73
CA SER A 31 10.52 -1.70 -7.73
C SER A 31 10.25 -3.04 -8.41
N THR A 32 9.28 -3.79 -7.90
CA THR A 32 8.78 -5.01 -8.55
C THR A 32 7.26 -5.04 -8.41
N PRO A 33 6.48 -5.23 -9.50
CA PRO A 33 5.03 -5.34 -9.42
C PRO A 33 4.61 -6.46 -8.46
N VAL A 34 3.55 -6.22 -7.69
CA VAL A 34 2.92 -7.21 -6.81
C VAL A 34 1.41 -7.22 -7.00
N GLY A 35 0.83 -8.41 -6.97
CA GLY A 35 -0.58 -8.62 -7.28
C GLY A 35 -0.86 -8.66 -8.79
N THR A 36 -2.13 -8.57 -9.15
CA THR A 36 -2.62 -8.73 -10.54
C THR A 36 -3.05 -7.41 -11.19
N GLY A 37 -2.75 -6.27 -10.55
CA GLY A 37 -2.96 -4.91 -11.11
C GLY A 37 -4.41 -4.57 -11.47
N GLN A 38 -5.41 -5.25 -10.89
CA GLN A 38 -6.80 -5.18 -11.36
C GLN A 38 -7.50 -3.84 -11.13
N MET A 39 -7.00 -3.00 -10.22
CA MET A 39 -7.68 -1.75 -9.85
C MET A 39 -6.71 -0.58 -9.68
N CYS A 40 -5.60 -0.82 -8.98
CA CYS A 40 -4.47 0.08 -8.88
C CYS A 40 -3.19 -0.73 -9.05
N ASP A 41 -2.12 -0.02 -9.40
CA ASP A 41 -0.81 -0.65 -9.51
C ASP A 41 -0.18 -0.72 -8.12
N SER A 42 0.38 -1.88 -7.78
CA SER A 42 1.05 -2.11 -6.51
C SER A 42 2.46 -2.62 -6.77
N PHE A 43 3.44 -2.07 -6.06
CA PHE A 43 4.85 -2.39 -6.22
C PHE A 43 5.47 -2.67 -4.87
N ARG A 44 6.21 -3.78 -4.76
CA ARG A 44 7.17 -3.95 -3.69
C ARG A 44 8.41 -3.12 -4.02
N LEU A 45 8.79 -2.24 -3.11
CA LEU A 45 10.03 -1.49 -3.17
C LEU A 45 11.05 -2.15 -2.24
N THR A 46 12.23 -2.47 -2.75
CA THR A 46 13.38 -2.91 -1.94
C THR A 46 14.30 -1.73 -1.73
N LEU A 47 14.55 -1.39 -0.46
CA LEU A 47 15.17 -0.12 -0.06
C LEU A 47 16.66 -0.30 0.21
N ASP A 48 17.49 0.54 -0.42
CA ASP A 48 18.94 0.57 -0.21
C ASP A 48 19.34 1.74 0.70
N TRP A 49 19.36 1.48 2.01
CA TRP A 49 19.75 2.48 3.01
C TRP A 49 21.26 2.74 3.01
N ALA A 50 21.66 4.00 3.23
CA ALA A 50 23.06 4.44 3.22
C ALA A 50 23.88 3.89 4.41
N GLN A 51 23.21 3.66 5.53
CA GLN A 51 23.78 3.10 6.75
C GLN A 51 22.76 2.16 7.40
N GLU A 52 23.19 1.38 8.38
CA GLU A 52 22.27 0.56 9.17
C GLU A 52 21.34 1.49 9.96
N VAL A 53 20.05 1.44 9.63
CA VAL A 53 19.00 2.25 10.22
C VAL A 53 17.84 1.36 10.64
N GLU A 54 17.17 1.73 11.72
CA GLU A 54 15.90 1.10 12.10
C GLU A 54 14.80 1.57 11.14
N ALA A 55 14.72 0.91 9.98
CA ALA A 55 13.81 1.22 8.89
C ALA A 55 13.42 -0.07 8.14
N PRO A 56 12.27 -0.09 7.44
CA PRO A 56 11.88 -1.26 6.67
C PRO A 56 12.88 -1.54 5.53
N ALA A 57 13.19 -2.82 5.31
CA ALA A 57 13.96 -3.25 4.14
C ALA A 57 13.10 -3.24 2.86
N THR A 58 11.79 -3.44 3.00
CA THR A 58 10.82 -3.37 1.91
C THR A 58 9.53 -2.66 2.33
N VAL A 59 8.90 -2.02 1.36
CA VAL A 59 7.57 -1.41 1.50
C VAL A 59 6.72 -1.71 0.27
N VAL A 60 5.41 -1.52 0.36
CA VAL A 60 4.48 -1.57 -0.78
C VAL A 60 4.06 -0.15 -1.13
N ALA A 61 4.30 0.24 -2.39
CA ALA A 61 3.74 1.44 -2.97
C ALA A 61 2.48 1.08 -3.77
N LYS A 62 1.36 1.76 -3.51
CA LYS A 62 0.16 1.69 -4.36
C LYS A 62 -0.07 3.02 -5.06
N CYS A 63 -0.30 2.95 -6.37
CA CYS A 63 -0.37 4.08 -7.28
C CYS A 63 -1.62 3.96 -8.19
N PRO A 64 -2.06 5.02 -8.88
CA PRO A 64 -3.12 4.91 -9.87
C PRO A 64 -2.74 3.87 -10.91
N SER A 65 -3.72 3.10 -11.38
CA SER A 65 -3.45 2.12 -12.45
C SER A 65 -2.92 2.82 -13.70
N HIS A 66 -1.97 2.22 -14.40
CA HIS A 66 -1.57 2.68 -15.73
C HIS A 66 -2.71 2.58 -16.76
N ASP A 67 -3.70 1.71 -16.55
CA ASP A 67 -4.86 1.52 -17.42
C ASP A 67 -5.94 2.58 -17.16
N GLU A 68 -6.32 3.30 -18.21
CA GLU A 68 -7.30 4.38 -18.13
C GLU A 68 -8.70 3.87 -17.77
N ALA A 69 -9.10 2.70 -18.28
CA ALA A 69 -10.40 2.13 -17.96
C ALA A 69 -10.50 1.81 -16.47
N SER A 70 -9.44 1.21 -15.89
CA SER A 70 -9.33 0.95 -14.45
C SER A 70 -9.40 2.24 -13.62
N ARG A 71 -8.69 3.31 -14.02
CA ARG A 71 -8.78 4.63 -13.34
C ARG A 71 -10.18 5.23 -13.41
N ASN A 72 -10.86 5.13 -14.56
CA ASN A 72 -12.22 5.62 -14.73
C ASN A 72 -13.21 4.89 -13.82
N ILE A 73 -13.11 3.56 -13.73
CA ILE A 73 -13.91 2.76 -12.80
C ILE A 73 -13.58 3.13 -11.35
N ALA A 74 -12.30 3.28 -11.00
CA ALA A 74 -11.90 3.68 -9.66
C ALA A 74 -12.47 5.05 -9.27
N LYS A 75 -12.50 6.02 -10.20
CA LYS A 75 -13.13 7.33 -9.98
C LYS A 75 -14.64 7.21 -9.76
N LEU A 76 -15.34 6.52 -10.67
CA LEU A 76 -16.80 6.33 -10.57
C LEU A 76 -17.23 5.64 -9.27
N THR A 77 -16.41 4.70 -8.79
CA THR A 77 -16.68 3.94 -7.57
C THR A 77 -16.06 4.56 -6.32
N GLY A 78 -15.27 5.63 -6.45
CA GLY A 78 -14.50 6.24 -5.36
C GLY A 78 -13.49 5.29 -4.70
N THR A 79 -12.94 4.32 -5.44
CA THR A 79 -12.13 3.24 -4.86
C THR A 79 -10.84 3.76 -4.21
N TYR A 80 -10.12 4.66 -4.89
CA TYR A 80 -8.88 5.22 -4.34
C TYR A 80 -9.16 6.14 -3.13
N VAL A 81 -10.21 6.95 -3.20
CA VAL A 81 -10.68 7.79 -2.08
C VAL A 81 -10.97 6.93 -0.86
N LYS A 82 -11.74 5.85 -1.02
CA LYS A 82 -12.10 4.93 0.07
C LYS A 82 -10.87 4.29 0.71
N GLU A 83 -9.93 3.82 -0.10
CA GLU A 83 -8.72 3.17 0.44
C GLU A 83 -7.82 4.16 1.19
N VAL A 84 -7.60 5.35 0.61
CA VAL A 84 -6.79 6.41 1.24
C VAL A 84 -7.45 6.91 2.53
N SER A 85 -8.76 7.16 2.53
CA SER A 85 -9.51 7.54 3.74
C SER A 85 -9.51 6.43 4.78
N TRP A 86 -9.60 5.15 4.39
CA TRP A 86 -9.54 4.04 5.34
C TRP A 86 -8.23 4.05 6.12
N TYR A 87 -7.08 4.17 5.45
CA TYR A 87 -5.79 4.25 6.14
C TYR A 87 -5.62 5.50 7.00
N ARG A 88 -6.20 6.64 6.59
CA ARG A 88 -6.12 7.90 7.34
C ARG A 88 -7.01 7.92 8.59
N GLU A 89 -8.20 7.33 8.50
CA GLU A 89 -9.28 7.60 9.46
C GLU A 89 -9.66 6.36 10.27
N LEU A 90 -9.59 5.17 9.68
CA LEU A 90 -10.22 3.97 10.23
C LEU A 90 -9.23 2.87 10.62
N ALA A 91 -8.15 2.68 9.85
CA ALA A 91 -7.25 1.53 10.00
C ALA A 91 -6.70 1.38 11.44
N ALA A 92 -6.25 2.47 12.06
CA ALA A 92 -5.70 2.45 13.42
C ALA A 92 -6.73 2.06 14.50
N GLY A 93 -8.02 2.35 14.28
CA GLY A 93 -9.12 2.01 15.20
C GLY A 93 -9.88 0.76 14.80
N SER A 94 -9.55 0.14 13.66
CA SER A 94 -10.35 -0.92 13.04
C SER A 94 -10.28 -2.28 13.73
N GLY A 95 -9.39 -2.46 14.72
CA GLY A 95 -9.25 -3.72 15.46
C GLY A 95 -8.78 -4.92 14.62
N VAL A 96 -8.65 -4.78 13.31
CA VAL A 96 -8.16 -5.80 12.39
C VAL A 96 -6.72 -5.54 11.98
N ALA A 97 -6.00 -6.62 11.73
CA ALA A 97 -4.65 -6.53 11.20
C ALA A 97 -4.66 -5.88 9.81
N ALA A 98 -3.99 -4.75 9.69
CA ALA A 98 -3.77 -4.02 8.45
C ALA A 98 -2.26 -3.73 8.30
N PRO A 99 -1.75 -3.56 7.06
CA PRO A 99 -0.42 -2.99 6.86
C PRO A 99 -0.27 -1.67 7.61
N HIS A 100 0.89 -1.44 8.22
CA HIS A 100 1.20 -0.13 8.75
C HIS A 100 1.29 0.87 7.59
N CYS A 101 0.57 1.98 7.68
CA CYS A 101 0.59 3.03 6.68
C CYS A 101 1.61 4.10 7.05
N TYR A 102 2.70 4.18 6.27
CA TYR A 102 3.72 5.21 6.43
C TYR A 102 3.28 6.54 5.81
N HIS A 103 2.59 6.50 4.66
CA HIS A 103 2.12 7.70 3.97
C HIS A 103 0.85 7.41 3.16
N ALA A 104 -0.07 8.36 3.15
CA ALA A 104 -1.31 8.30 2.39
C ALA A 104 -1.72 9.66 1.83
N GLU A 105 -1.73 9.78 0.50
CA GLU A 105 -2.07 11.01 -0.19
C GLU A 105 -2.98 10.75 -1.40
N ILE A 106 -3.94 11.64 -1.62
CA ILE A 106 -4.84 11.64 -2.79
C ILE A 106 -5.08 13.09 -3.21
N ALA A 107 -5.08 13.32 -4.51
CA ALA A 107 -5.30 14.62 -5.10
C ALA A 107 -6.81 14.97 -5.16
N PRO A 108 -7.16 16.26 -5.33
CA PRO A 108 -8.56 16.69 -5.45
C PRO A 108 -9.32 16.15 -6.67
N ASP A 109 -8.65 15.45 -7.59
CA ASP A 109 -9.29 14.85 -8.76
C ASP A 109 -9.84 13.43 -8.52
N ASP A 110 -9.64 12.92 -7.30
CA ASP A 110 -9.99 11.59 -6.80
C ASP A 110 -9.32 10.42 -7.54
N VAL A 111 -8.28 10.70 -8.33
CA VAL A 111 -7.62 9.71 -9.19
C VAL A 111 -6.13 9.59 -8.86
N ASP A 112 -5.41 10.70 -8.79
CA ASP A 112 -3.99 10.66 -8.45
C ASP A 112 -3.84 10.40 -6.96
N PHE A 113 -3.15 9.33 -6.58
CA PHE A 113 -2.93 8.95 -5.18
C PHE A 113 -1.59 8.23 -4.98
N ILE A 114 -1.14 8.14 -3.74
CA ILE A 114 -0.02 7.30 -3.33
C ILE A 114 -0.28 6.74 -1.92
N LEU A 115 -0.08 5.45 -1.75
CA LEU A 115 0.01 4.80 -0.45
C LEU A 115 1.38 4.15 -0.29
N ILE A 116 2.03 4.37 0.85
CA ILE A 116 3.25 3.67 1.25
C ILE A 116 2.91 2.83 2.49
N LEU A 117 2.93 1.51 2.32
CA LEU A 117 2.48 0.54 3.31
C LEU A 117 3.63 -0.40 3.71
N SER A 118 3.60 -0.94 4.91
CA SER A 118 4.50 -2.03 5.31
C SER A 118 4.30 -3.24 4.40
N ASP A 119 5.39 -3.87 3.98
CA ASP A 119 5.34 -5.16 3.32
C ASP A 119 4.92 -6.24 4.33
N LEU A 120 3.96 -7.08 3.96
CA LEU A 120 3.49 -8.18 4.80
C LEU A 120 4.28 -9.47 4.58
N ALA A 121 5.39 -9.44 3.83
CA ALA A 121 6.27 -10.60 3.67
C ALA A 121 6.63 -11.24 5.04
N PRO A 122 6.58 -12.57 5.17
CA PRO A 122 6.42 -13.58 4.11
C PRO A 122 4.95 -13.96 3.80
N ALA A 123 3.95 -13.18 4.21
CA ALA A 123 2.56 -13.45 3.87
C ALA A 123 2.34 -13.49 2.35
N ARG A 124 1.43 -14.36 1.93
CA ARG A 124 1.10 -14.60 0.52
C ARG A 124 -0.39 -14.42 0.28
N GLN A 125 -0.75 -14.03 -0.93
CA GLN A 125 -2.14 -14.00 -1.36
C GLN A 125 -2.76 -15.41 -1.25
N GLY A 126 -4.01 -15.47 -0.79
CA GLY A 126 -4.80 -16.70 -0.79
C GLY A 126 -5.21 -17.09 -2.21
N ASP A 127 -5.37 -18.40 -2.45
CA ASP A 127 -5.93 -18.89 -3.71
C ASP A 127 -7.45 -18.76 -3.66
N GLN A 128 -8.02 -17.89 -4.51
CA GLN A 128 -9.46 -17.61 -4.53
C GLN A 128 -10.28 -18.77 -5.11
N LEU A 129 -9.66 -19.67 -5.89
CA LEU A 129 -10.34 -20.80 -6.53
C LEU A 129 -10.21 -22.07 -5.69
N ALA A 130 -9.00 -22.37 -5.22
CA ALA A 130 -8.77 -23.54 -4.36
C ALA A 130 -9.20 -23.30 -2.91
N GLY A 131 -9.26 -22.04 -2.47
CA GLY A 131 -9.57 -21.67 -1.10
C GLY A 131 -8.42 -21.97 -0.12
N ILE A 132 -8.77 -22.12 1.16
CA ILE A 132 -7.82 -22.42 2.23
C ILE A 132 -8.45 -23.42 3.22
N GLY A 133 -7.60 -24.23 3.88
CA GLY A 133 -8.03 -25.12 4.95
C GLY A 133 -8.42 -24.37 6.22
N LEU A 134 -9.07 -25.08 7.16
CA LEU A 134 -9.60 -24.50 8.41
C LEU A 134 -8.57 -23.70 9.21
N THR A 135 -7.32 -24.16 9.27
CA THR A 135 -6.22 -23.46 9.96
C THR A 135 -6.00 -22.03 9.45
N GLY A 136 -6.18 -21.79 8.15
CA GLY A 136 -6.08 -20.44 7.59
C GLY A 136 -7.41 -19.71 7.53
N LEU A 137 -8.54 -20.44 7.45
CA LEU A 137 -9.87 -19.84 7.37
C LEU A 137 -10.33 -19.24 8.71
N ILE A 138 -10.07 -19.92 9.83
CA ILE A 138 -10.53 -19.48 11.16
C ILE A 138 -10.01 -18.06 11.49
N PRO A 139 -8.71 -17.75 11.37
CA PRO A 139 -8.20 -16.39 11.61
C PRO A 139 -8.85 -15.34 10.71
N CYS A 140 -9.17 -15.67 9.45
CA CYS A 140 -9.85 -14.75 8.54
C CYS A 140 -11.28 -14.45 9.01
N ILE A 141 -12.02 -15.45 9.49
CA ILE A 141 -13.39 -15.27 10.01
C ILE A 141 -13.36 -14.46 11.31
N GLU A 142 -12.41 -14.72 12.20
CA GLU A 142 -12.24 -13.96 13.45
C GLU A 142 -11.93 -12.48 13.16
N ALA A 143 -11.03 -12.20 12.22
CA ALA A 143 -10.74 -10.82 11.78
C ALA A 143 -11.97 -10.14 11.18
N ALA A 144 -12.74 -10.84 10.32
CA ALA A 144 -13.97 -10.30 9.74
C ALA A 144 -15.05 -10.02 10.79
N ALA A 145 -15.20 -10.90 11.79
CA ALA A 145 -16.10 -10.68 12.91
C ALA A 145 -15.67 -9.47 13.75
N GLY A 146 -14.37 -9.32 14.02
CA GLY A 146 -13.81 -8.17 14.72
C GLY A 146 -14.11 -6.84 14.01
N LEU A 147 -13.97 -6.81 12.68
CA LEU A 147 -14.28 -5.63 11.86
C LEU A 147 -15.75 -5.19 11.98
N HIS A 148 -16.69 -6.14 12.04
CA HIS A 148 -18.12 -5.86 12.12
C HIS A 148 -18.62 -5.51 13.54
N ALA A 149 -17.81 -5.76 14.57
CA ALA A 149 -18.20 -5.55 15.96
C ALA A 149 -17.88 -4.13 16.48
N LEU A 150 -17.28 -3.28 15.65
CA LEU A 150 -16.93 -1.89 15.97
C LEU A 150 -18.11 -0.93 15.88
#